data_AF-A0AAU4LM80-F1
#
_entry.id   AF-A0AAU4LM80-F1
#
_cell.length_a   1.000
_cell.length_b   1.000
_cell.length_c   1.000
_cell.angle_alpha   90.00
_cell.angle_beta   90.00
_cell.angle_gamma   90.00
#
_symmetry.space_group_name_H-M   'P 1'
#
loop_
_entity.id
_entity.type
_entity.pdbx_description
1 polymer ?
#
loop_
_entity_poly.entity_id
_entity_poly.type
_entity_poly.pdbx_seq_one_letter_code
_entity_poly.pdbx_strand_id
1 'polypeptide(L)'
;MSFAARLTAYSAVSTSLALLSDRALAKVLDAAAPIGSGIGGKSALLEVAGMPVFVKRVPLTDLERWPENVRSTANLFELPLFCHYGIGGPGFGAWRELAAHAMTTSWVLAGDYEGFPLMYHWRVVPDSTPLPEELSDIEGTVAFWGGGSQVRRRIEELRDSSASIALFLEYIPQNVHQWLGEQINARGEAADRACAMVERNLEAGISFMNARGLLHFDAHFQNILTDGERLYFADYGLAISSRFELSKDESAFFERHQNYDRCYTAMYTSQWLVTALFGSGREDREARLCAYAQGEVPTGAPATAAAILARDAPAAVVMTDFFRRLQHESRQAPYPIEL
;
A
#
# COMPACT_ATOMS: atom_id res chain seq x y z
N MET A 1 -9.68 -14.20 -13.53
CA MET A 1 -9.65 -14.02 -15.00
C MET A 1 -8.40 -14.72 -15.54
N SER A 2 -8.40 -15.32 -16.74
CA SER A 2 -7.15 -15.89 -17.29
C SER A 2 -6.16 -14.79 -17.68
N PHE A 3 -4.85 -15.09 -17.66
CA PHE A 3 -3.83 -14.12 -18.03
C PHE A 3 -4.03 -13.54 -19.44
N ALA A 4 -4.37 -14.38 -20.42
CA ALA A 4 -4.65 -13.93 -21.79
C ALA A 4 -5.87 -13.00 -21.88
N ALA A 5 -6.94 -13.29 -21.13
CA ALA A 5 -8.11 -12.42 -21.07
C ALA A 5 -7.77 -11.08 -20.40
N ARG A 6 -6.92 -11.10 -19.37
CA ARG A 6 -6.43 -9.91 -18.66
C ARG A 6 -5.59 -9.01 -19.57
N LEU A 7 -4.71 -9.58 -20.40
CA LEU A 7 -3.95 -8.83 -21.42
C LEU A 7 -4.86 -8.25 -22.51
N THR A 8 -5.89 -9.00 -22.93
CA THR A 8 -6.87 -8.51 -23.91
C THR A 8 -7.66 -7.32 -23.35
N ALA A 9 -8.12 -7.42 -22.09
CA ALA A 9 -8.78 -6.33 -21.39
C ALA A 9 -7.86 -5.11 -21.25
N TYR A 10 -6.58 -5.33 -20.92
CA TYR A 10 -5.59 -4.26 -20.87
C TYR A 10 -5.49 -3.50 -22.20
N SER A 11 -5.30 -4.21 -23.31
CA SER A 11 -5.19 -3.57 -24.63
C SER A 11 -6.46 -2.79 -24.98
N ALA A 12 -7.65 -3.34 -24.73
CA ALA A 12 -8.92 -2.69 -25.05
C ALA A 12 -9.16 -1.43 -24.21
N VAL A 13 -9.00 -1.52 -22.89
CA VAL A 13 -9.22 -0.41 -21.95
C VAL A 13 -8.16 0.68 -22.13
N SER A 14 -6.88 0.29 -22.21
CA SER A 14 -5.77 1.23 -22.41
C SER A 14 -5.92 2.02 -23.71
N THR A 15 -6.27 1.34 -24.82
CA THR A 15 -6.52 2.01 -26.11
C THR A 15 -7.70 2.97 -26.01
N SER A 16 -8.80 2.54 -25.38
CA SER A 16 -10.00 3.38 -25.23
C SER A 16 -9.71 4.66 -24.45
N LEU A 17 -8.95 4.56 -23.35
CA LEU A 17 -8.54 5.71 -22.54
C LEU A 17 -7.56 6.62 -23.29
N ALA A 18 -6.59 6.05 -24.00
CA ALA A 18 -5.59 6.81 -24.75
C ALA A 18 -6.18 7.64 -25.90
N LEU A 19 -7.31 7.21 -26.47
CA LEU A 19 -8.02 7.93 -27.54
C LEU A 19 -8.85 9.12 -27.03
N LEU A 20 -9.04 9.26 -25.70
CA LEU A 20 -9.80 10.38 -25.14
C LEU A 20 -8.96 11.67 -25.12
N SER A 21 -9.56 12.77 -25.56
CA SER A 21 -9.03 14.12 -25.27
C SER A 21 -9.14 14.44 -23.78
N ASP A 22 -8.38 15.43 -23.28
CA ASP A 22 -8.46 15.87 -21.88
C ASP A 22 -9.90 16.24 -21.49
N ARG A 23 -10.61 16.93 -22.39
CA ARG A 23 -12.01 17.33 -22.19
C ARG A 23 -12.94 16.12 -22.11
N ALA A 24 -12.71 15.09 -22.93
CA ALA A 24 -13.54 13.89 -22.89
C ALA A 24 -13.26 13.08 -21.62
N LEU A 25 -11.98 12.95 -21.23
CA LEU A 25 -11.59 12.24 -20.02
C LEU A 25 -12.14 12.92 -18.76
N ALA A 26 -12.11 14.26 -18.69
CA ALA A 26 -12.69 15.01 -17.58
C ALA A 26 -14.18 14.66 -17.38
N LYS A 27 -14.96 14.61 -18.46
CA LYS A 27 -16.39 14.22 -18.39
C LYS A 27 -16.58 12.78 -17.90
N VAL A 28 -15.70 11.86 -18.30
CA VAL A 28 -15.73 10.47 -17.84
C VAL A 28 -15.44 10.39 -16.33
N LEU A 29 -14.46 11.16 -15.85
CA LEU A 29 -14.13 11.24 -14.43
C LEU A 29 -15.25 11.88 -13.60
N ASP A 30 -15.89 12.93 -14.11
CA ASP A 30 -17.01 13.60 -13.41
C ASP A 30 -18.24 12.71 -13.27
N ALA A 31 -18.42 11.75 -14.18
CA ALA A 31 -19.51 10.77 -14.16
C ALA A 31 -19.18 9.50 -13.36
N ALA A 32 -17.94 9.33 -12.90
CA ALA A 32 -17.51 8.13 -12.19
C ALA A 32 -18.17 8.03 -10.81
N ALA A 33 -18.55 6.82 -10.40
CA ALA A 33 -19.19 6.58 -9.11
C ALA A 33 -18.13 6.64 -7.99
N PRO A 34 -18.22 7.56 -7.02
CA PRO A 34 -17.27 7.60 -5.90
C PRO A 34 -17.37 6.34 -5.05
N ILE A 35 -16.23 5.76 -4.67
CA ILE A 35 -16.17 4.56 -3.83
C ILE A 35 -15.31 4.74 -2.57
N GLY A 36 -14.56 5.85 -2.46
CA GLY A 36 -13.80 6.17 -1.26
C GLY A 36 -12.95 7.44 -1.36
N SER A 37 -12.41 7.87 -0.22
CA SER A 37 -11.44 8.95 -0.10
C SER A 37 -10.58 8.74 1.15
N GLY A 38 -9.29 9.10 1.09
CA GLY A 38 -8.37 9.03 2.22
C GLY A 38 -7.03 9.71 1.92
N ILE A 39 -5.98 9.37 2.67
CA ILE A 39 -4.62 9.95 2.50
C ILE A 39 -4.08 9.77 1.08
N GLY A 40 -4.33 8.61 0.46
CA GLY A 40 -3.96 8.33 -0.93
C GLY A 40 -4.79 9.05 -2.00
N GLY A 41 -5.76 9.90 -1.61
CA GLY A 41 -6.63 10.65 -2.51
C GLY A 41 -8.03 10.06 -2.66
N LYS A 42 -8.71 10.40 -3.76
CA LYS A 42 -10.09 9.98 -4.05
C LYS A 42 -10.11 8.74 -4.93
N SER A 43 -11.05 7.84 -4.69
CA SER A 43 -11.28 6.66 -5.54
C SER A 43 -12.68 6.66 -6.13
N ALA A 44 -12.77 6.23 -7.38
CA ALA A 44 -14.02 6.09 -8.12
C ALA A 44 -14.01 4.83 -8.98
N LEU A 45 -15.21 4.38 -9.36
CA LEU A 45 -15.43 3.28 -10.29
C LEU A 45 -16.10 3.82 -11.55
N LEU A 46 -15.62 3.39 -12.71
CA LEU A 46 -16.22 3.69 -14.00
C LEU A 46 -16.13 2.50 -14.96
N GLU A 47 -16.92 2.52 -16.02
CA GLU A 47 -16.89 1.49 -17.06
C GLU A 47 -16.18 2.03 -18.32
N VAL A 48 -15.19 1.29 -18.82
CA VAL A 48 -14.51 1.58 -20.09
C VAL A 48 -14.41 0.29 -20.89
N ALA A 49 -14.80 0.34 -22.16
CA ALA A 49 -14.81 -0.82 -23.05
C ALA A 49 -15.54 -2.04 -22.44
N GLY A 50 -16.62 -1.80 -21.69
CA GLY A 50 -17.40 -2.85 -21.02
C GLY A 50 -16.74 -3.46 -19.77
N MET A 51 -15.65 -2.86 -19.28
CA MET A 51 -14.90 -3.34 -18.11
C MET A 51 -14.94 -2.33 -16.96
N PRO A 52 -15.11 -2.79 -15.70
CA PRO A 52 -14.94 -1.91 -14.54
C PRO A 52 -13.48 -1.48 -14.39
N VAL A 53 -13.27 -0.19 -14.18
CA VAL A 53 -11.97 0.45 -13.99
C VAL A 53 -11.99 1.22 -12.68
N PHE A 54 -11.04 0.89 -11.80
CA PHE A 54 -10.79 1.63 -10.58
C PHE A 54 -9.97 2.88 -10.92
N VAL A 55 -10.41 4.04 -10.46
CA VAL A 55 -9.65 5.28 -10.62
C VAL A 55 -9.18 5.78 -9.27
N LYS A 56 -7.86 5.96 -9.12
CA LYS A 56 -7.27 6.68 -7.99
C LYS A 56 -6.85 8.07 -8.45
N ARG A 57 -7.29 9.13 -7.77
CA ARG A 57 -6.83 10.51 -8.01
C ARG A 57 -5.90 10.91 -6.88
N VAL A 58 -4.60 10.91 -7.18
CA VAL A 58 -3.53 11.27 -6.22
C VAL A 58 -3.24 12.77 -6.36
N PRO A 59 -3.39 13.58 -5.29
CA PRO A 59 -3.11 15.01 -5.35
C PRO A 59 -1.70 15.32 -5.86
N LEU A 60 -1.60 16.26 -6.79
CA LEU A 60 -0.36 16.68 -7.43
C LEU A 60 -0.10 18.14 -7.11
N THR A 61 0.96 18.39 -6.32
CA THR A 61 1.30 19.74 -5.86
C THR A 61 1.86 20.61 -6.97
N ASP A 62 1.87 21.93 -6.76
CA ASP A 62 2.46 22.87 -7.73
C ASP A 62 3.97 22.65 -7.89
N LEU A 63 4.70 22.30 -6.82
CA LEU A 63 6.11 21.93 -6.91
C LEU A 63 6.32 20.71 -7.82
N GLU A 64 5.51 19.67 -7.66
CA GLU A 64 5.57 18.45 -8.48
C GLU A 64 5.17 18.71 -9.95
N ARG A 65 4.50 19.82 -10.26
CA ARG A 65 4.11 20.23 -11.61
C ARG A 65 5.15 21.07 -12.34
N TRP A 66 6.20 21.52 -11.67
CA TRP A 66 7.25 22.28 -12.35
C TRP A 66 7.88 21.44 -13.47
N PRO A 67 8.22 22.03 -14.63
CA PRO A 67 8.70 21.28 -15.80
C PRO A 67 9.85 20.31 -15.51
N GLU A 68 10.77 20.69 -14.62
CA GLU A 68 11.91 19.90 -14.17
C GLU A 68 11.54 18.73 -13.23
N ASN A 69 10.37 18.80 -12.57
CA ASN A 69 9.92 17.84 -11.57
C ASN A 69 8.90 16.84 -12.11
N VAL A 70 8.41 17.02 -13.35
CA VAL A 70 7.46 16.10 -13.99
C VAL A 70 8.08 14.71 -14.06
N ARG A 71 7.42 13.74 -13.41
CA ARG A 71 7.87 12.34 -13.25
C ARG A 71 9.17 12.18 -12.44
N SER A 72 9.62 13.21 -11.74
CA SER A 72 10.74 13.04 -10.81
C SER A 72 10.33 12.12 -9.67
N THR A 73 11.21 11.18 -9.34
CA THR A 73 11.05 10.30 -8.17
C THR A 73 11.90 10.78 -6.99
N ALA A 74 12.46 11.99 -7.06
CA ALA A 74 13.19 12.60 -5.97
C ALA A 74 12.27 12.99 -4.81
N ASN A 75 12.84 13.05 -3.61
CA ASN A 75 12.15 13.58 -2.43
C ASN A 75 12.16 15.13 -2.49
N LEU A 76 11.30 15.70 -3.33
CA LEU A 76 11.26 17.14 -3.63
C LEU A 76 11.00 18.03 -2.40
N PHE A 77 10.38 17.48 -1.37
CA PHE A 77 10.05 18.16 -0.13
C PHE A 77 11.08 17.94 0.98
N GLU A 78 12.12 17.12 0.73
CA GLU A 78 13.12 16.72 1.72
C GLU A 78 12.47 16.11 2.98
N LEU A 79 11.39 15.34 2.78
CA LEU A 79 10.65 14.73 3.86
C LEU A 79 11.54 13.80 4.69
N PRO A 80 11.40 13.82 6.03
CA PRO A 80 12.12 12.87 6.88
C PRO A 80 11.73 11.43 6.57
N LEU A 81 12.73 10.53 6.53
CA LEU A 81 12.57 9.14 6.11
C LEU A 81 11.60 8.33 6.97
N PHE A 82 11.43 8.70 8.24
CA PHE A 82 10.46 8.06 9.12
C PHE A 82 9.00 8.24 8.67
N CYS A 83 8.72 9.15 7.73
CA CYS A 83 7.39 9.29 7.15
C CYS A 83 7.02 8.08 6.26
N HIS A 84 7.96 7.18 5.93
CA HIS A 84 7.69 5.97 5.14
C HIS A 84 6.91 4.91 5.93
N TYR A 85 6.91 4.95 7.27
CA TYR A 85 6.44 3.84 8.11
C TYR A 85 4.93 3.66 8.24
N GLY A 86 4.09 4.16 7.32
CA GLY A 86 2.66 3.79 7.27
C GLY A 86 1.82 4.10 8.52
N ILE A 87 2.27 5.00 9.40
CA ILE A 87 1.54 5.41 10.62
C ILE A 87 0.85 6.76 10.44
N GLY A 88 0.25 6.93 9.26
CA GLY A 88 -0.15 8.23 8.71
C GLY A 88 1.04 8.95 8.05
N GLY A 89 0.81 10.16 7.56
CA GLY A 89 1.89 11.01 7.06
C GLY A 89 1.56 11.74 5.76
N PRO A 90 2.48 12.62 5.31
CA PRO A 90 2.24 13.51 4.18
C PRO A 90 2.45 12.86 2.79
N GLY A 91 2.83 11.58 2.73
CA GLY A 91 3.17 10.85 1.50
C GLY A 91 4.46 11.35 0.80
N PHE A 92 5.10 10.53 -0.03
CA PHE A 92 6.40 10.86 -0.67
C PHE A 92 6.32 11.34 -2.14
N GLY A 93 5.11 11.54 -2.65
CA GLY A 93 4.89 12.21 -3.94
C GLY A 93 4.14 11.35 -4.97
N ALA A 94 3.30 12.01 -5.77
CA ALA A 94 2.42 11.35 -6.72
C ALA A 94 3.18 10.66 -7.86
N TRP A 95 4.33 11.21 -8.24
CA TRP A 95 5.19 10.63 -9.27
C TRP A 95 5.87 9.32 -8.84
N ARG A 96 6.18 9.14 -7.55
CA ARG A 96 6.71 7.86 -7.02
C ARG A 96 5.67 6.75 -7.11
N GLU A 97 4.44 7.04 -6.71
CA GLU A 97 3.34 6.08 -6.82
C GLU A 97 3.07 5.70 -8.28
N LEU A 98 3.04 6.68 -9.20
CA LEU A 98 2.92 6.42 -10.63
C LEU A 98 4.08 5.55 -11.17
N ALA A 99 5.32 5.83 -10.74
CA ALA A 99 6.49 5.06 -11.16
C ALA A 99 6.41 3.60 -10.67
N ALA A 100 5.95 3.38 -9.44
CA ALA A 100 5.71 2.04 -8.91
C ALA A 100 4.63 1.29 -9.70
N HIS A 101 3.51 1.94 -10.03
CA HIS A 101 2.49 1.35 -10.90
C HIS A 101 3.00 1.03 -12.32
N ALA A 102 3.86 1.88 -12.88
CA ALA A 102 4.49 1.60 -14.17
C ALA A 102 5.43 0.39 -14.12
N MET A 103 6.22 0.25 -13.04
CA MET A 103 7.08 -0.92 -12.80
C MET A 103 6.25 -2.20 -12.68
N THR A 104 5.22 -2.19 -11.83
CA THR A 104 4.43 -3.38 -11.54
C THR A 104 3.58 -3.81 -12.72
N THR A 105 2.99 -2.86 -13.45
CA THR A 105 2.30 -3.12 -14.72
C THR A 105 3.25 -3.75 -15.74
N SER A 106 4.48 -3.25 -15.86
CA SER A 106 5.47 -3.82 -16.80
C SER A 106 5.81 -5.27 -16.47
N TRP A 107 5.93 -5.63 -15.19
CA TRP A 107 6.16 -7.01 -14.77
C TRP A 107 5.00 -7.95 -15.12
N VAL A 108 3.76 -7.49 -14.94
CA VAL A 108 2.58 -8.27 -15.33
C VAL A 108 2.54 -8.46 -16.84
N LEU A 109 2.75 -7.40 -17.63
CA LEU A 109 2.72 -7.47 -19.09
C LEU A 109 3.84 -8.35 -19.67
N ALA A 110 5.00 -8.40 -19.02
CA ALA A 110 6.10 -9.29 -19.39
C ALA A 110 5.83 -10.77 -19.03
N GLY A 111 4.82 -11.06 -18.21
CA GLY A 111 4.56 -12.39 -17.67
C GLY A 111 5.52 -12.79 -16.55
N ASP A 112 6.25 -11.85 -15.95
CA ASP A 112 7.21 -12.12 -14.87
C ASP A 112 6.48 -12.51 -13.57
N TYR A 113 5.43 -11.76 -13.22
CA TYR A 113 4.60 -12.01 -12.03
C TYR A 113 3.25 -11.29 -12.15
N GLU A 114 2.16 -12.01 -11.91
CA GLU A 114 0.80 -11.52 -12.15
C GLU A 114 0.15 -10.83 -10.93
N GLY A 115 0.79 -10.82 -9.76
CA GLY A 115 0.21 -10.37 -8.49
C GLY A 115 0.19 -8.85 -8.28
N PHE A 116 -0.11 -8.07 -9.31
CA PHE A 116 -0.27 -6.62 -9.26
C PHE A 116 -1.43 -6.17 -10.15
N PRO A 117 -2.32 -5.26 -9.73
CA PRO A 117 -3.33 -4.71 -10.63
C PRO A 117 -2.69 -3.97 -11.80
N LEU A 118 -3.24 -4.13 -13.01
CA LEU A 118 -2.71 -3.44 -14.19
C LEU A 118 -3.12 -1.95 -14.20
N MET A 119 -2.18 -1.05 -14.44
CA MET A 119 -2.49 0.35 -14.76
C MET A 119 -2.75 0.49 -16.27
N TYR A 120 -4.01 0.67 -16.65
CA TYR A 120 -4.43 0.84 -18.04
C TYR A 120 -3.99 2.18 -18.63
N HIS A 121 -4.05 3.26 -17.84
CA HIS A 121 -3.72 4.61 -18.27
C HIS A 121 -3.47 5.51 -17.07
N TRP A 122 -2.90 6.69 -17.31
CA TRP A 122 -2.86 7.77 -16.33
C TRP A 122 -2.87 9.14 -17.01
N ARG A 123 -3.35 10.16 -16.30
CA ARG A 123 -3.32 11.55 -16.80
C ARG A 123 -3.28 12.54 -15.65
N VAL A 124 -2.57 13.66 -15.85
CA VAL A 124 -2.72 14.83 -14.96
C VAL A 124 -4.03 15.51 -15.31
N VAL A 125 -4.88 15.74 -14.31
CA VAL A 125 -6.20 16.37 -14.49
C VAL A 125 -6.38 17.50 -13.49
N PRO A 126 -7.12 18.58 -13.84
CA PRO A 126 -7.59 19.54 -12.85
C PRO A 126 -8.41 18.82 -11.78
N ASP A 127 -8.11 19.09 -10.52
CA ASP A 127 -8.80 18.52 -9.38
C ASP A 127 -8.47 19.35 -8.13
N SER A 128 -9.40 19.43 -7.20
CA SER A 128 -9.15 19.97 -5.87
C SER A 128 -9.69 18.97 -4.86
N THR A 129 -8.79 18.47 -4.02
CA THR A 129 -9.10 17.45 -3.03
C THR A 129 -8.88 18.06 -1.65
N PRO A 130 -9.94 18.16 -0.81
CA PRO A 130 -9.76 18.54 0.57
C PRO A 130 -8.73 17.64 1.25
N LEU A 131 -8.00 18.19 2.22
CA LEU A 131 -7.15 17.36 3.05
C LEU A 131 -7.99 16.26 3.71
N PRO A 132 -7.46 15.03 3.78
CA PRO A 132 -8.08 13.96 4.54
C PRO A 132 -8.11 14.34 6.04
N GLU A 133 -9.03 13.76 6.80
CA GLU A 133 -9.23 14.08 8.22
C GLU A 133 -7.92 13.95 9.02
N GLU A 134 -7.13 12.93 8.69
CA GLU A 134 -5.83 12.63 9.30
C GLU A 134 -4.78 13.72 9.11
N LEU A 135 -4.92 14.59 8.10
CA LEU A 135 -4.01 15.71 7.83
C LEU A 135 -4.67 17.08 8.07
N SER A 136 -5.94 17.10 8.50
CA SER A 136 -6.72 18.33 8.65
C SER A 136 -6.20 19.23 9.78
N ASP A 137 -5.72 18.64 10.87
CA ASP A 137 -4.95 19.34 11.91
C ASP A 137 -3.47 19.42 11.50
N ILE A 138 -3.15 20.44 10.69
CA ILE A 138 -1.80 20.67 10.18
C ILE A 138 -0.80 20.86 11.33
N GLU A 139 -1.17 21.63 12.36
CA GLU A 139 -0.27 21.90 13.49
C GLU A 139 0.04 20.63 14.29
N GLY A 140 -1.01 19.87 14.64
CA GLY A 140 -0.86 18.59 15.32
C GLY A 140 -0.07 17.58 14.51
N THR A 141 -0.32 17.51 13.19
CA THR A 141 0.40 16.61 12.28
C THR A 141 1.88 16.99 12.18
N VAL A 142 2.20 18.27 12.02
CA VAL A 142 3.58 18.74 11.95
C VAL A 142 4.30 18.47 13.26
N ALA A 143 3.67 18.75 14.41
CA ALA A 143 4.23 18.44 15.72
C ALA A 143 4.48 16.94 15.88
N PHE A 144 3.53 16.09 15.48
CA PHE A 144 3.64 14.63 15.52
C PHE A 144 4.84 14.11 14.71
N TRP A 145 5.12 14.71 13.55
CA TRP A 145 6.23 14.34 12.66
C TRP A 145 7.55 15.07 12.94
N GLY A 146 7.71 15.65 14.13
CA GLY A 146 8.98 16.23 14.59
C GLY A 146 9.16 17.72 14.31
N GLY A 147 8.11 18.44 13.91
CA GLY A 147 8.08 19.89 13.83
C GLY A 147 8.79 20.50 12.61
N GLY A 148 9.22 19.68 11.65
CA GLY A 148 9.97 20.14 10.47
C GLY A 148 9.13 20.98 9.51
N SER A 149 9.71 22.04 8.96
CA SER A 149 9.07 22.88 7.93
C SER A 149 8.79 22.11 6.64
N GLN A 150 9.54 21.03 6.37
CA GLN A 150 9.36 20.14 5.23
C GLN A 150 7.98 19.47 5.24
N VAL A 151 7.58 18.91 6.39
CA VAL A 151 6.30 18.24 6.57
C VAL A 151 5.15 19.25 6.43
N ARG A 152 5.29 20.42 7.07
CA ARG A 152 4.32 21.51 6.94
C ARG A 152 4.11 21.90 5.49
N ARG A 153 5.20 22.22 4.79
CA ARG A 153 5.16 22.65 3.39
C ARG A 153 4.45 21.61 2.53
N ARG A 154 4.75 20.32 2.71
CA ARG A 154 4.07 19.25 1.95
C ARG A 154 2.56 19.23 2.21
N ILE A 155 2.12 19.32 3.46
CA ILE A 155 0.69 19.28 3.81
C ILE A 155 -0.03 20.52 3.27
N GLU A 156 0.58 21.70 3.37
CA GLU A 156 0.02 22.95 2.84
C GLU A 156 -0.07 22.91 1.31
N GLU A 157 0.96 22.42 0.61
CA GLU A 157 0.91 22.26 -0.84
C GLU A 157 -0.10 21.18 -1.28
N LEU A 158 -0.30 20.12 -0.49
CA LEU A 158 -1.37 19.15 -0.73
C LEU A 158 -2.75 19.79 -0.61
N ARG A 159 -2.99 20.60 0.43
CA ARG A 159 -4.24 21.34 0.64
C ARG A 159 -4.55 22.26 -0.53
N ASP A 160 -3.52 22.95 -1.01
CA ASP A 160 -3.64 24.00 -2.02
C ASP A 160 -3.52 23.44 -3.47
N SER A 161 -3.37 22.12 -3.61
CA SER A 161 -3.23 21.45 -4.91
C SER A 161 -4.46 21.69 -5.80
N SER A 162 -4.16 22.00 -7.06
CA SER A 162 -5.15 22.28 -8.13
C SER A 162 -5.16 21.22 -9.23
N ALA A 163 -4.42 20.13 -9.04
CA ALA A 163 -4.35 19.00 -9.95
C ALA A 163 -4.21 17.68 -9.19
N SER A 164 -4.56 16.60 -9.87
CA SER A 164 -4.29 15.22 -9.43
C SER A 164 -3.73 14.41 -10.59
N ILE A 165 -2.94 13.38 -10.29
CA ILE A 165 -2.71 12.28 -11.22
C ILE A 165 -3.88 11.31 -11.09
N ALA A 166 -4.67 11.17 -12.15
CA ALA A 166 -5.69 10.13 -12.25
C ALA A 166 -5.02 8.85 -12.79
N LEU A 167 -4.97 7.82 -11.95
CA LEU A 167 -4.50 6.47 -12.28
C LEU A 167 -5.70 5.59 -12.59
N PHE A 168 -5.75 5.01 -13.79
CA PHE A 168 -6.80 4.09 -14.22
C PHE A 168 -6.29 2.67 -14.09
N LEU A 169 -6.79 1.97 -13.09
CA LEU A 169 -6.31 0.68 -12.62
C LEU A 169 -7.36 -0.41 -12.85
N GLU A 170 -6.88 -1.64 -12.98
CA GLU A 170 -7.71 -2.84 -12.91
C GLU A 170 -8.50 -2.89 -11.61
N TYR A 171 -9.81 -3.13 -11.74
CA TYR A 171 -10.69 -3.25 -10.59
C TYR A 171 -10.70 -4.68 -10.06
N ILE A 172 -10.28 -4.85 -8.81
CA ILE A 172 -10.39 -6.10 -8.05
C ILE A 172 -11.24 -5.78 -6.81
N PRO A 173 -12.43 -6.41 -6.67
CA PRO A 173 -13.47 -5.90 -5.77
C PRO A 173 -13.22 -6.17 -4.29
N GLN A 174 -12.42 -7.19 -3.95
CA GLN A 174 -12.18 -7.59 -2.56
C GLN A 174 -10.74 -7.33 -2.15
N ASN A 175 -10.57 -6.82 -0.93
CA ASN A 175 -9.28 -6.82 -0.25
C ASN A 175 -9.13 -8.07 0.63
N VAL A 176 -7.89 -8.41 0.97
CA VAL A 176 -7.57 -9.59 1.80
C VAL A 176 -8.24 -9.49 3.15
N HIS A 177 -8.38 -8.29 3.71
CA HIS A 177 -8.94 -8.10 5.05
C HIS A 177 -10.39 -8.61 5.11
N GLN A 178 -11.22 -8.20 4.15
CA GLN A 178 -12.61 -8.62 4.06
C GLN A 178 -12.71 -10.10 3.66
N TRP A 179 -12.01 -10.48 2.59
CA TRP A 179 -12.09 -11.84 2.05
C TRP A 179 -11.62 -12.90 3.05
N LEU A 180 -10.46 -12.71 3.68
CA LEU A 180 -9.94 -13.66 4.66
C LEU A 180 -10.82 -13.71 5.91
N GLY A 181 -11.39 -12.58 6.32
CA GLY A 181 -12.37 -12.52 7.42
C GLY A 181 -13.57 -13.43 7.18
N GLU A 182 -14.13 -13.43 5.96
CA GLU A 182 -15.21 -14.34 5.57
C GLU A 182 -14.78 -15.81 5.64
N GLN A 183 -13.57 -16.14 5.17
CA GLN A 183 -13.06 -17.52 5.21
C GLN A 183 -12.81 -18.03 6.63
N ILE A 184 -12.26 -17.18 7.52
CA ILE A 184 -12.06 -17.52 8.93
C ILE A 184 -13.41 -17.75 9.63
N ASN A 185 -14.41 -16.91 9.36
CA ASN A 185 -15.75 -17.03 9.92
C ASN A 185 -16.50 -18.30 9.46
N ALA A 186 -16.24 -18.76 8.23
CA ALA A 186 -16.82 -20.01 7.71
C ALA A 186 -16.26 -21.27 8.42
N ARG A 187 -15.08 -21.17 9.05
CA ARG A 187 -14.37 -22.24 9.80
C ARG A 187 -14.00 -23.47 8.97
N GLY A 188 -13.23 -24.36 9.58
CA GLY A 188 -12.83 -25.65 8.99
C GLY A 188 -11.79 -25.51 7.88
N GLU A 189 -11.81 -26.44 6.92
CA GLU A 189 -10.78 -26.52 5.87
C GLU A 189 -10.70 -25.27 4.97
N ALA A 190 -11.78 -24.51 4.84
CA ALA A 190 -11.79 -23.28 4.07
C ALA A 190 -10.84 -22.22 4.69
N ALA A 191 -10.85 -22.11 6.02
CA ALA A 191 -9.96 -21.22 6.75
C ALA A 191 -8.49 -21.62 6.58
N ASP A 192 -8.16 -22.91 6.67
CA ASP A 192 -6.79 -23.40 6.46
C ASP A 192 -6.31 -23.15 5.03
N ARG A 193 -7.13 -23.45 4.02
CA ARG A 193 -6.78 -23.18 2.61
C ARG A 193 -6.57 -21.69 2.35
N ALA A 194 -7.41 -20.83 2.94
CA ALA A 194 -7.32 -19.39 2.80
C ALA A 194 -6.05 -18.83 3.44
N CYS A 195 -5.74 -19.22 4.69
CA CYS A 195 -4.49 -18.86 5.36
C CYS A 195 -3.27 -19.30 4.53
N ALA A 196 -3.29 -20.53 4.00
CA ALA A 196 -2.19 -21.04 3.21
C ALA A 196 -2.03 -20.30 1.87
N MET A 197 -3.14 -19.90 1.22
CA MET A 197 -3.10 -19.08 0.01
C MET A 197 -2.51 -17.70 0.28
N VAL A 198 -2.97 -17.03 1.34
CA VAL A 198 -2.51 -15.69 1.72
C VAL A 198 -1.02 -15.72 2.04
N GLU A 199 -0.59 -16.62 2.91
CA GLU A 199 0.81 -16.77 3.31
C GLU A 199 1.74 -16.96 2.10
N ARG A 200 1.45 -17.94 1.23
CA ARG A 200 2.28 -18.24 0.06
C ARG A 200 2.37 -17.06 -0.90
N ASN A 201 1.25 -16.37 -1.14
CA ASN A 201 1.23 -15.25 -2.08
C ASN A 201 1.89 -13.99 -1.48
N LEU A 202 1.77 -13.77 -0.16
CA LEU A 202 2.50 -12.71 0.53
C LEU A 202 4.01 -12.90 0.39
N GLU A 203 4.51 -14.09 0.72
CA GLU A 203 5.92 -14.43 0.59
C GLU A 203 6.41 -14.26 -0.86
N ALA A 204 5.68 -14.83 -1.82
CA ALA A 204 6.05 -14.76 -3.23
C ALA A 204 6.09 -13.33 -3.76
N GLY A 205 5.07 -12.51 -3.47
CA GLY A 205 4.98 -11.15 -3.98
C GLY A 205 5.98 -10.19 -3.34
N ILE A 206 6.17 -10.28 -2.02
CA ILE A 206 7.18 -9.49 -1.30
C ILE A 206 8.58 -9.87 -1.78
N SER A 207 8.89 -11.18 -1.87
CA SER A 207 10.17 -11.64 -2.39
C SER A 207 10.42 -11.13 -3.81
N PHE A 208 9.40 -11.18 -4.68
CA PHE A 208 9.49 -10.69 -6.04
C PHE A 208 9.77 -9.19 -6.14
N MET A 209 9.06 -8.36 -5.36
CA MET A 209 9.26 -6.90 -5.32
C MET A 209 10.66 -6.57 -4.78
N ASN A 210 11.04 -7.14 -3.63
CA ASN A 210 12.30 -6.84 -2.98
C ASN A 210 13.49 -7.24 -3.87
N ALA A 211 13.43 -8.39 -4.54
CA ALA A 211 14.45 -8.85 -5.48
C ALA A 211 14.63 -7.93 -6.70
N ARG A 212 13.62 -7.11 -7.03
CA ARG A 212 13.67 -6.11 -8.12
C ARG A 212 13.91 -4.70 -7.62
N GLY A 213 14.19 -4.55 -6.33
CA GLY A 213 14.53 -3.28 -5.70
C GLY A 213 13.31 -2.41 -5.44
N LEU A 214 12.13 -2.97 -5.21
CA LEU A 214 10.93 -2.25 -4.78
C LEU A 214 10.53 -2.72 -3.39
N LEU A 215 10.34 -1.78 -2.46
CA LEU A 215 9.77 -2.02 -1.13
C LEU A 215 8.44 -1.28 -1.05
N HIS A 216 7.39 -1.96 -0.60
CA HIS A 216 6.02 -1.46 -0.56
C HIS A 216 5.76 -0.51 0.61
N PHE A 217 6.34 -0.80 1.77
CA PHE A 217 6.21 -0.05 3.03
C PHE A 217 4.81 0.02 3.66
N ASP A 218 3.78 -0.52 3.01
CA ASP A 218 2.39 -0.41 3.47
C ASP A 218 1.52 -1.61 3.04
N ALA A 219 2.12 -2.80 3.07
CA ALA A 219 1.52 -4.04 2.57
C ALA A 219 0.53 -4.66 3.58
N HIS A 220 -0.43 -3.89 4.08
CA HIS A 220 -1.50 -4.40 4.96
C HIS A 220 -2.67 -4.96 4.15
N PHE A 221 -3.52 -5.77 4.79
CA PHE A 221 -4.59 -6.52 4.11
C PHE A 221 -5.69 -5.67 3.43
N GLN A 222 -5.74 -4.36 3.67
CA GLN A 222 -6.65 -3.47 2.95
C GLN A 222 -6.03 -2.92 1.66
N ASN A 223 -4.70 -2.86 1.57
CA ASN A 223 -3.96 -2.47 0.37
C ASN A 223 -3.62 -3.67 -0.53
N ILE A 224 -3.86 -4.89 -0.04
CA ILE A 224 -3.70 -6.12 -0.83
C ILE A 224 -5.08 -6.60 -1.26
N LEU A 225 -5.25 -6.76 -2.57
CA LEU A 225 -6.49 -7.19 -3.20
C LEU A 225 -6.45 -8.70 -3.49
N THR A 226 -7.61 -9.33 -3.66
CA THR A 226 -7.70 -10.75 -4.01
C THR A 226 -8.96 -11.08 -4.80
N ASP A 227 -8.84 -12.10 -5.66
CA ASP A 227 -9.96 -12.77 -6.33
C ASP A 227 -10.28 -14.15 -5.70
N GLY A 228 -9.65 -14.45 -4.56
CA GLY A 228 -9.73 -15.74 -3.87
C GLY A 228 -8.76 -16.81 -4.37
N GLU A 229 -8.07 -16.59 -5.50
CA GLU A 229 -7.05 -17.49 -6.02
C GLU A 229 -5.63 -16.95 -5.80
N ARG A 230 -5.44 -15.63 -5.89
CA ARG A 230 -4.15 -14.97 -5.71
C ARG A 230 -4.27 -13.62 -5.02
N LEU A 231 -3.13 -13.05 -4.66
CA LEU A 231 -3.03 -11.70 -4.13
C LEU A 231 -2.55 -10.71 -5.18
N TYR A 232 -3.00 -9.47 -5.04
CA TYR A 232 -2.59 -8.34 -5.87
C TYR A 232 -2.16 -7.19 -4.96
N PHE A 233 -0.87 -6.87 -4.96
CA PHE A 233 -0.34 -5.75 -4.17
C PHE A 233 -0.74 -4.43 -4.85
N ALA A 234 -1.39 -3.55 -4.12
CA ALA A 234 -1.87 -2.26 -4.59
C ALA A 234 -1.52 -1.16 -3.58
N ASP A 235 -1.77 0.09 -3.98
CA ASP A 235 -1.42 1.29 -3.21
C ASP A 235 0.08 1.44 -2.93
N TYR A 236 0.75 2.19 -3.79
CA TYR A 236 2.19 2.43 -3.69
C TYR A 236 2.54 3.82 -3.15
N GLY A 237 1.63 4.45 -2.39
CA GLY A 237 1.81 5.82 -1.89
C GLY A 237 3.04 5.99 -0.97
N LEU A 238 3.52 4.91 -0.36
CA LEU A 238 4.69 4.88 0.52
C LEU A 238 5.87 4.07 -0.03
N ALA A 239 5.72 3.50 -1.23
CA ALA A 239 6.72 2.64 -1.81
C ALA A 239 8.03 3.38 -2.09
N ILE A 240 9.15 2.68 -1.94
CA ILE A 240 10.49 3.17 -2.26
C ILE A 240 11.20 2.13 -3.13
N SER A 241 11.96 2.61 -4.11
CA SER A 241 12.73 1.74 -4.99
C SER A 241 14.16 2.21 -5.14
N SER A 242 15.10 1.27 -5.22
CA SER A 242 16.49 1.54 -5.60
C SER A 242 16.64 2.10 -7.03
N ARG A 243 15.56 2.04 -7.83
CA ARG A 243 15.49 2.65 -9.17
C ARG A 243 14.95 4.08 -9.17
N PHE A 244 14.52 4.60 -8.02
CA PHE A 244 14.12 5.99 -7.89
C PHE A 244 15.35 6.90 -7.78
N GLU A 245 15.15 8.19 -8.00
CA GLU A 245 16.14 9.23 -7.73
C GLU A 245 16.24 9.42 -6.22
N LEU A 246 17.03 8.58 -5.56
CA LEU A 246 17.22 8.61 -4.11
C LEU A 246 18.38 9.53 -3.72
N SER A 247 18.18 10.31 -2.65
CA SER A 247 19.30 10.91 -1.93
C SER A 247 20.19 9.83 -1.28
N LYS A 248 21.37 10.24 -0.79
CA LYS A 248 22.27 9.32 -0.07
C LYS A 248 21.62 8.71 1.17
N ASP A 249 20.85 9.52 1.90
CA ASP A 249 20.17 9.07 3.12
C ASP A 249 19.02 8.12 2.80
N GLU A 250 18.27 8.38 1.72
CA GLU A 250 17.24 7.46 1.22
C GLU A 250 17.83 6.14 0.72
N SER A 251 18.98 6.18 0.06
CA SER A 251 19.68 4.97 -0.38
C SER A 251 20.12 4.14 0.82
N ALA A 252 20.72 4.78 1.83
CA ALA A 252 21.09 4.10 3.08
C ALA A 252 19.87 3.58 3.85
N PHE A 253 18.74 4.29 3.79
CA PHE A 253 17.48 3.83 4.35
C PHE A 253 16.96 2.60 3.60
N PHE A 254 16.90 2.64 2.27
CA PHE A 254 16.50 1.50 1.44
C PHE A 254 17.32 0.24 1.78
N GLU A 255 18.65 0.36 1.83
CA GLU A 255 19.54 -0.78 2.14
C GLU A 255 19.30 -1.37 3.54
N ARG A 256 18.98 -0.52 4.53
CA ARG A 256 18.68 -0.99 5.90
C ARG A 256 17.31 -1.64 6.05
N HIS A 257 16.40 -1.46 5.08
CA HIS A 257 15.00 -1.87 5.19
C HIS A 257 14.61 -2.95 4.18
N GLN A 258 15.57 -3.67 3.59
CA GLN A 258 15.27 -4.71 2.61
C GLN A 258 14.39 -5.86 3.14
N ASN A 259 14.35 -6.09 4.46
CA ASN A 259 13.46 -7.05 5.12
C ASN A 259 12.13 -6.43 5.62
N TYR A 260 11.93 -5.11 5.46
CA TYR A 260 10.82 -4.37 6.08
C TYR A 260 9.46 -4.96 5.73
N ASP A 261 9.15 -5.14 4.45
CA ASP A 261 7.84 -5.64 4.03
C ASP A 261 7.55 -7.04 4.58
N ARG A 262 8.58 -7.91 4.66
CA ARG A 262 8.46 -9.24 5.27
C ARG A 262 8.11 -9.13 6.76
N CYS A 263 8.87 -8.33 7.50
CA CYS A 263 8.65 -8.14 8.93
C CYS A 263 7.32 -7.42 9.23
N TYR A 264 6.95 -6.44 8.41
CA TYR A 264 5.70 -5.71 8.51
C TYR A 264 4.50 -6.63 8.29
N THR A 265 4.50 -7.42 7.21
CA THR A 265 3.42 -8.37 6.92
C THR A 265 3.34 -9.52 7.92
N ALA A 266 4.47 -10.01 8.44
CA ALA A 266 4.49 -10.99 9.53
C ALA A 266 3.81 -10.43 10.80
N MET A 267 4.15 -9.20 11.18
CA MET A 267 3.53 -8.47 12.29
C MET A 267 2.04 -8.26 12.06
N TYR A 268 1.66 -7.70 10.91
CA TYR A 268 0.28 -7.39 10.59
C TYR A 268 -0.59 -8.65 10.54
N THR A 269 -0.12 -9.71 9.86
CA THR A 269 -0.81 -10.99 9.74
C THR A 269 -1.01 -11.63 11.12
N SER A 270 0.02 -11.63 11.95
CA SER A 270 -0.06 -12.21 13.30
C SER A 270 -1.06 -11.46 14.18
N GLN A 271 -1.02 -10.12 14.17
CA GLN A 271 -1.98 -9.30 14.91
C GLN A 271 -3.40 -9.50 14.39
N TRP A 272 -3.58 -9.53 13.07
CA TRP A 272 -4.88 -9.74 12.43
C TRP A 272 -5.46 -11.12 12.78
N LEU A 273 -4.66 -12.19 12.68
CA LEU A 273 -5.09 -13.56 13.00
C LEU A 273 -5.51 -13.69 14.47
N VAL A 274 -4.72 -13.14 15.40
CA VAL A 274 -5.09 -13.18 16.82
C VAL A 274 -6.41 -12.45 17.06
N THR A 275 -6.60 -11.29 16.44
CA THR A 275 -7.86 -10.55 16.55
C THR A 275 -9.05 -11.30 15.94
N ALA A 276 -8.88 -11.87 14.74
CA ALA A 276 -9.93 -12.59 14.04
C ALA A 276 -10.34 -13.89 14.76
N LEU A 277 -9.39 -14.59 15.40
CA LEU A 277 -9.62 -15.88 16.05
C LEU A 277 -10.03 -15.76 17.52
N PHE A 278 -9.50 -14.77 18.25
CA PHE A 278 -9.62 -14.69 19.71
C PHE A 278 -10.26 -13.40 20.22
N GLY A 279 -10.62 -12.46 19.34
CA GLY A 279 -11.29 -11.20 19.71
C GLY A 279 -10.37 -9.98 19.84
N SER A 280 -10.97 -8.83 20.13
CA SER A 280 -10.38 -7.49 19.91
C SER A 280 -9.66 -6.86 21.12
N GLY A 281 -9.27 -7.62 22.14
CA GLY A 281 -8.49 -7.09 23.27
C GLY A 281 -7.02 -6.86 22.90
N ARG A 282 -6.53 -5.61 22.98
CA ARG A 282 -5.12 -5.29 22.64
C ARG A 282 -4.12 -5.94 23.60
N GLU A 283 -4.36 -5.82 24.90
CA GLU A 283 -3.49 -6.42 25.92
C GLU A 283 -3.47 -7.95 25.80
N ASP A 284 -4.65 -8.54 25.57
CA ASP A 284 -4.79 -9.98 25.30
C ASP A 284 -4.05 -10.40 24.02
N ARG A 285 -4.06 -9.56 22.98
CA ARG A 285 -3.36 -9.81 21.72
C ARG A 285 -1.84 -9.78 21.90
N GLU A 286 -1.31 -8.74 22.52
CA GLU A 286 0.13 -8.59 22.75
C GLU A 286 0.64 -9.71 23.67
N ALA A 287 -0.08 -10.03 24.74
CA ALA A 287 0.26 -11.14 25.64
C ALA A 287 0.32 -12.50 24.91
N ARG A 288 -0.65 -12.79 24.02
CA ARG A 288 -0.66 -14.02 23.20
C ARG A 288 0.53 -14.08 22.25
N LEU A 289 0.81 -13.00 21.52
CA LEU A 289 1.96 -12.96 20.61
C LEU A 289 3.28 -13.13 21.35
N CYS A 290 3.43 -12.54 22.54
CA CYS A 290 4.59 -12.76 23.40
C CYS A 290 4.72 -14.22 23.84
N ALA A 291 3.61 -14.87 24.22
CA ALA A 291 3.62 -16.29 24.58
C ALA A 291 4.01 -17.19 23.40
N TYR A 292 3.48 -16.92 22.20
CA TYR A 292 3.83 -17.66 20.99
C TYR A 292 5.29 -17.46 20.60
N ALA A 293 5.82 -16.24 20.76
CA ALA A 293 7.24 -15.95 20.55
C ALA A 293 8.15 -16.69 21.55
N GLN A 294 7.62 -17.08 22.72
CA GLN A 294 8.31 -17.91 23.72
C GLN A 294 8.13 -19.42 23.50
N GLY A 295 7.44 -19.83 22.44
CA GLY A 295 7.25 -21.23 22.05
C GLY A 295 5.93 -21.85 22.52
N GLU A 296 4.99 -21.07 23.06
CA GLU A 296 3.63 -21.57 23.30
C GLU A 296 2.94 -21.88 21.97
N VAL A 297 2.29 -23.04 21.88
CA VAL A 297 1.59 -23.45 20.66
C VAL A 297 0.20 -22.80 20.61
N PRO A 298 -0.15 -22.06 19.54
CA PRO A 298 -1.50 -21.52 19.40
C PRO A 298 -2.56 -22.63 19.39
N THR A 299 -3.50 -22.59 20.34
CA THR A 299 -4.62 -23.54 20.43
C THR A 299 -5.93 -22.87 20.01
N GLY A 300 -6.87 -23.65 19.47
CA GLY A 300 -8.17 -23.13 19.01
C GLY A 300 -8.14 -22.37 17.68
N ALA A 301 -7.03 -22.47 16.93
CA ALA A 301 -6.86 -21.90 15.60
C ALA A 301 -6.82 -23.00 14.51
N PRO A 302 -7.15 -22.68 13.25
CA PRO A 302 -6.83 -23.53 12.10
C PRO A 302 -5.34 -23.89 12.08
N ALA A 303 -4.98 -25.08 11.61
CA ALA A 303 -3.61 -25.61 11.70
C ALA A 303 -2.60 -24.71 10.97
N THR A 304 -2.97 -24.17 9.81
CA THR A 304 -2.12 -23.24 9.06
C THR A 304 -1.97 -21.91 9.79
N ALA A 305 -3.06 -21.38 10.39
CA ALA A 305 -2.99 -20.15 11.16
C ALA A 305 -2.09 -20.31 12.41
N ALA A 306 -2.17 -21.45 13.09
CA ALA A 306 -1.30 -21.77 14.22
C ALA A 306 0.17 -21.85 13.80
N ALA A 307 0.47 -22.45 12.64
CA ALA A 307 1.82 -22.52 12.10
C ALA A 307 2.39 -21.13 11.74
N ILE A 308 1.58 -20.28 11.09
CA ILE A 308 1.94 -18.88 10.80
C ILE A 308 2.26 -18.14 12.10
N LEU A 309 1.35 -18.19 13.08
CA LEU A 309 1.53 -17.51 14.37
C LEU A 309 2.79 -17.99 15.11
N ALA A 310 3.04 -19.30 15.16
CA ALA A 310 4.23 -19.83 15.82
C ALA A 310 5.53 -19.38 15.13
N ARG A 311 5.55 -19.30 13.80
CA ARG A 311 6.72 -18.83 13.04
C ARG A 311 6.94 -17.33 13.17
N ASP A 312 5.88 -16.55 13.04
CA ASP A 312 5.96 -15.10 12.82
C ASP A 312 5.89 -14.29 14.12
N ALA A 313 5.47 -14.91 15.23
CA ALA A 313 5.35 -14.23 16.52
C ALA A 313 6.62 -13.51 16.99
N PRO A 314 7.85 -14.06 16.88
CA PRO A 314 9.06 -13.34 17.25
C PRO A 314 9.24 -12.03 16.49
N ALA A 315 9.08 -12.05 15.16
CA ALA A 315 9.16 -10.85 14.32
C ALA A 315 8.01 -9.88 14.63
N ALA A 316 6.80 -10.42 14.84
CA ALA A 316 5.63 -9.63 15.19
C ALA A 316 5.83 -8.84 16.50
N VAL A 317 6.37 -9.47 17.54
CA VAL A 317 6.65 -8.82 18.83
C VAL A 317 7.65 -7.68 18.68
N VAL A 318 8.78 -7.92 17.99
CA VAL A 318 9.82 -6.91 17.81
C VAL A 318 9.32 -5.73 16.97
N MET A 319 8.60 -6.00 15.87
CA MET A 319 8.01 -4.95 15.05
C MET A 319 6.91 -4.18 15.78
N THR A 320 6.10 -4.85 16.61
CA THR A 320 5.09 -4.19 17.44
C THR A 320 5.74 -3.22 18.43
N ASP A 321 6.84 -3.64 19.08
CA ASP A 321 7.62 -2.76 19.97
C ASP A 321 8.22 -1.57 19.21
N PHE A 322 8.81 -1.82 18.03
CA PHE A 322 9.33 -0.78 17.16
C PHE A 322 8.26 0.28 16.83
N PHE A 323 7.07 -0.13 16.40
CA PHE A 323 5.98 0.79 16.09
C PHE A 323 5.46 1.53 17.32
N ARG A 324 5.37 0.87 18.48
CA ARG A 324 4.99 1.51 19.74
C ARG A 324 5.96 2.63 20.10
N ARG A 325 7.27 2.36 20.02
CA ARG A 325 8.33 3.36 20.27
C ARG A 325 8.30 4.47 19.23
N LEU A 326 8.11 4.12 17.95
CA LEU A 326 8.00 5.08 16.86
C LEU A 326 6.83 6.05 17.07
N GLN A 327 5.68 5.53 17.50
CA GLN A 327 4.44 6.30 17.69
C GLN A 327 4.42 7.15 18.96
N HIS A 328 4.94 6.64 20.07
CA HIS A 328 4.75 7.23 21.39
C HIS A 328 6.01 7.77 22.05
N GLU A 329 7.21 7.38 21.60
CA GLU A 329 8.48 7.78 22.22
C GLU A 329 9.31 8.68 21.28
N SER A 330 9.61 8.23 20.05
CA SER A 330 10.46 8.98 19.12
C SER A 330 10.29 8.54 17.67
N ARG A 331 10.16 9.52 16.76
CA ARG A 331 10.20 9.29 15.29
C ARG A 331 11.55 8.79 14.77
N GLN A 332 12.58 8.81 15.62
CA GLN A 332 13.91 8.32 15.31
C GLN A 332 14.20 6.98 15.99
N ALA A 333 13.17 6.28 16.48
CA ALA A 333 13.32 4.91 16.96
C ALA A 333 14.07 4.08 15.89
N PRO A 334 15.15 3.37 16.25
CA PRO A 334 15.93 2.62 15.29
C PRO A 334 15.15 1.40 14.80
N TYR A 335 15.17 1.18 13.49
CA TYR A 335 14.58 -0.01 12.89
C TYR A 335 15.33 -1.29 13.33
N PRO A 336 14.62 -2.37 13.73
CA PRO A 336 15.25 -3.62 14.15
C PRO A 336 15.77 -4.43 12.95
N ILE A 337 17.04 -4.20 12.57
CA ILE A 337 17.67 -4.78 11.38
C ILE A 337 17.85 -6.32 11.48
N GLU A 338 17.96 -6.88 12.68
CA GLU A 338 18.32 -8.29 12.92
C GLU A 338 17.16 -9.32 12.80
N LEU A 339 16.07 -8.96 12.09
CA LEU A 339 14.84 -9.78 11.95
C LEU A 339 14.72 -10.60 10.65
#